data_AF-A0A8T1WBJ2-F1
#
_entry.id   AF-A0A8T1WBJ2-F1
#
_cell.length_a   1.000
_cell.length_b   1.000
_cell.length_c   1.000
_cell.angle_alpha   90.00
_cell.angle_beta   90.00
_cell.angle_gamma   90.00
#
_symmetry.space_group_name_H-M   'P 1'
#
loop_
_entity.id
_entity.type
_entity.pdbx_description
1 polymer ?
#
loop_
_entity_poly.entity_id
_entity_poly.type
_entity_poly.pdbx_seq_one_letter_code
_entity_poly.pdbx_strand_id
1 'polypeptide(L)'
;MGNICHAGPTVGSDGGKSRSAPSRHPLSFGKDPTLKREDFIFSNIQTASFLAKLPGSINGQQFLIEDCHNCDIFLLDHCTSVQIDACVNCRIVVGPCESSVFLRDCKRCTLVCAVQQFRARDCEDVDVYLYSATEPIIETSSCMKFACFPLTYFSLQQQFQQAKFTPWNNHWSEIYNFTPDHGQWKPLPTQPSESPLAAKMPMEENVAFVPERRMLRQRSYASACPKML
;
A
#
# COMPACT_ATOMS: atom_id res chain seq x y z
N MET A 1 45.64 -25.93 60.21
CA MET A 1 44.68 -27.04 60.42
C MET A 1 43.59 -26.86 59.37
N GLY A 2 43.58 -27.61 58.25
CA GLY A 2 42.83 -28.88 58.07
C GLY A 2 41.32 -28.58 58.01
N ASN A 3 40.49 -28.99 57.04
CA ASN A 3 40.55 -30.10 56.09
C ASN A 3 39.40 -29.98 55.05
N ILE A 4 39.66 -30.47 53.83
CA ILE A 4 38.89 -31.48 53.04
C ILE A 4 37.46 -31.17 52.52
N CYS A 5 37.42 -30.97 51.19
CA CYS A 5 36.67 -31.68 50.13
C CYS A 5 35.32 -32.37 50.43
N HIS A 6 34.35 -32.23 49.51
CA HIS A 6 33.60 -33.35 48.90
C HIS A 6 33.10 -32.97 47.49
N ALA A 7 33.30 -33.89 46.55
CA ALA A 7 32.82 -33.84 45.16
C ALA A 7 31.70 -34.89 44.96
N GLY A 8 30.79 -34.62 44.01
CA GLY A 8 29.76 -35.54 43.50
C GLY A 8 28.91 -34.87 42.40
N PRO A 9 28.23 -35.62 41.51
CA PRO A 9 28.72 -35.85 40.14
C PRO A 9 27.91 -35.24 38.98
N THR A 10 28.47 -35.42 37.77
CA THR A 10 28.14 -34.99 36.40
C THR A 10 26.74 -35.32 35.85
N VAL A 11 26.23 -34.52 34.89
CA VAL A 11 25.85 -34.85 33.47
C VAL A 11 24.87 -33.77 32.94
N GLY A 12 25.10 -33.23 31.74
CA GLY A 12 24.08 -32.48 31.00
C GLY A 12 24.60 -31.58 29.90
N SER A 13 24.72 -32.14 28.69
CA SER A 13 25.00 -31.47 27.42
C SER A 13 24.06 -30.28 27.15
N ASP A 14 24.58 -29.11 26.76
CA ASP A 14 23.75 -28.06 26.15
C ASP A 14 24.32 -27.66 24.78
N GLY A 15 23.60 -28.10 23.76
CA GLY A 15 23.90 -27.89 22.35
C GLY A 15 23.52 -26.48 21.91
N GLY A 16 24.34 -25.92 21.01
CA GLY A 16 24.09 -24.63 20.40
C GLY A 16 22.75 -24.58 19.66
N LYS A 17 21.96 -23.53 19.93
CA LYS A 17 20.81 -23.16 19.12
C LYS A 17 21.21 -22.09 18.10
N SER A 18 21.30 -22.53 16.86
CA SER A 18 21.28 -21.72 15.64
C SER A 18 20.08 -20.75 15.67
N ARG A 19 20.34 -19.45 15.45
CA ARG A 19 19.30 -18.45 15.24
C ARG A 19 18.62 -18.71 13.89
N SER A 20 17.36 -19.14 13.93
CA SER A 20 16.50 -19.22 12.75
C SER A 20 16.01 -17.83 12.36
N ALA A 21 15.94 -17.58 11.05
CA ALA A 21 15.34 -16.37 10.46
C ALA A 21 13.90 -16.13 10.98
N PRO A 22 13.44 -14.87 11.07
CA PRO A 22 12.12 -14.57 11.60
C PRO A 22 11.03 -15.19 10.72
N SER A 23 10.16 -15.98 11.33
CA SER A 23 9.00 -16.60 10.68
C SER A 23 8.03 -15.53 10.19
N ARG A 24 7.61 -15.62 8.92
CA ARG A 24 6.50 -14.83 8.37
C ARG A 24 5.26 -15.10 9.25
N HIS A 25 4.84 -14.13 10.05
CA HIS A 25 3.61 -14.25 10.83
C HIS A 25 2.44 -14.46 9.86
N PRO A 26 1.63 -15.52 10.03
CA PRO A 26 0.45 -15.71 9.21
C PRO A 26 -0.51 -14.55 9.45
N LEU A 27 -0.98 -13.95 8.36
CA LEU A 27 -2.08 -12.98 8.37
C LEU A 27 -3.24 -13.61 9.16
N SER A 28 -3.72 -12.91 10.20
CA SER A 28 -4.79 -13.41 11.06
C SER A 28 -6.13 -13.24 10.35
N PHE A 29 -6.47 -14.17 9.46
CA PHE A 29 -7.84 -14.29 8.94
C PHE A 29 -8.78 -14.70 10.09
N GLY A 30 -9.87 -13.96 10.26
CA GLY A 30 -10.77 -14.06 11.41
C GLY A 30 -11.43 -15.43 11.59
N LYS A 31 -12.05 -15.63 12.76
CA LYS A 31 -12.79 -16.84 13.15
C LYS A 31 -14.09 -17.09 12.35
N ASP A 32 -14.37 -16.30 11.32
CA ASP A 32 -15.56 -16.46 10.49
C ASP A 32 -15.32 -17.59 9.47
N PRO A 33 -16.05 -18.71 9.56
CA PRO A 33 -15.84 -19.86 8.70
C PRO A 33 -16.23 -19.62 7.24
N THR A 34 -16.88 -18.49 6.92
CA THR A 34 -17.28 -18.15 5.55
C THR A 34 -16.21 -17.37 4.79
N LEU A 35 -15.22 -16.80 5.49
CA LEU A 35 -14.13 -16.06 4.87
C LEU A 35 -13.07 -17.01 4.33
N LYS A 36 -12.81 -16.90 3.03
CA LYS A 36 -11.77 -17.66 2.36
C LYS A 36 -10.59 -16.76 2.03
N ARG A 37 -9.36 -17.24 2.27
CA ARG A 37 -8.14 -16.44 2.09
C ARG A 37 -7.95 -16.00 0.64
N GLU A 38 -8.29 -16.87 -0.29
CA GLU A 38 -8.19 -16.64 -1.74
C GLU A 38 -9.02 -15.45 -2.23
N ASP A 39 -10.05 -15.05 -1.48
CA ASP A 39 -10.86 -13.88 -1.84
C ASP A 39 -10.15 -12.56 -1.51
N PHE A 40 -9.07 -12.57 -0.72
CA PHE A 40 -8.38 -11.39 -0.22
C PHE A 40 -6.93 -11.30 -0.70
N ILE A 41 -6.67 -11.90 -1.86
CA ILE A 41 -5.36 -11.90 -2.48
C ILE A 41 -5.46 -11.72 -3.99
N PHE A 42 -4.60 -10.86 -4.54
CA PHE A 42 -4.24 -10.86 -5.95
C PHE A 42 -2.76 -11.24 -6.03
N SER A 43 -2.46 -12.39 -6.62
CA SER A 43 -1.11 -12.98 -6.60
C SER A 43 -0.75 -13.56 -7.96
N ASN A 44 0.51 -13.37 -8.38
CA ASN A 44 1.11 -13.97 -9.57
C ASN A 44 0.31 -13.70 -10.87
N ILE A 45 -0.02 -12.43 -11.09
CA ILE A 45 -0.80 -11.99 -12.25
C ILE A 45 0.16 -11.33 -13.24
N GLN A 46 0.58 -12.12 -14.23
CA GLN A 46 1.59 -11.73 -15.21
C GLN A 46 0.98 -11.12 -16.48
N THR A 47 -0.29 -11.43 -16.75
CA THR A 47 -1.06 -10.87 -17.87
C THR A 47 -1.65 -9.53 -17.46
N ALA A 48 -1.49 -8.51 -18.31
CA ALA A 48 -2.10 -7.21 -18.11
C ALA A 48 -3.60 -7.34 -17.84
N SER A 49 -4.05 -6.91 -16.67
CA SER A 49 -5.39 -7.18 -16.15
C SER A 49 -5.95 -6.00 -15.38
N PHE A 50 -7.27 -5.85 -15.44
CA PHE A 50 -8.03 -4.99 -14.55
C PHE A 50 -8.67 -5.84 -13.43
N LEU A 51 -8.33 -5.53 -12.19
CA LEU A 51 -8.76 -6.27 -11.00
C LEU A 51 -9.43 -5.30 -10.03
N ALA A 52 -10.60 -5.66 -9.51
CA ALA A 52 -11.31 -4.80 -8.60
C ALA A 52 -12.02 -5.56 -7.48
N LYS A 53 -12.04 -4.93 -6.31
CA LYS A 53 -12.92 -5.27 -5.19
C LYS A 53 -13.87 -4.10 -4.97
N LEU A 54 -15.17 -4.37 -5.07
CA LEU A 54 -16.22 -3.37 -4.95
C LEU A 54 -16.54 -3.06 -3.48
N PRO A 55 -17.21 -1.92 -3.19
CA PRO A 55 -17.65 -1.61 -1.83
C PRO A 55 -18.39 -2.79 -1.16
N GLY A 56 -18.04 -3.09 0.09
CA GLY A 56 -18.60 -4.19 0.87
C GLY A 56 -17.98 -5.58 0.61
N SER A 57 -17.10 -5.72 -0.39
CA SER A 57 -16.49 -7.02 -0.72
C SER A 57 -15.23 -7.35 0.08
N ILE A 58 -14.57 -6.35 0.67
CA ILE A 58 -13.43 -6.56 1.58
C ILE A 58 -13.88 -6.47 3.03
N ASN A 59 -14.79 -5.53 3.32
CA ASN A 59 -15.44 -5.33 4.62
C ASN A 59 -14.47 -5.33 5.81
N GLY A 60 -13.38 -4.56 5.69
CA GLY A 60 -12.41 -4.40 6.77
C GLY A 60 -11.48 -5.60 6.96
N GLN A 61 -11.39 -6.54 6.01
CA GLN A 61 -10.36 -7.57 6.06
C GLN A 61 -8.99 -7.04 5.60
N GLN A 62 -7.96 -7.83 5.86
CA GLN A 62 -6.62 -7.60 5.30
C GLN A 62 -6.59 -8.02 3.84
N PHE A 63 -5.78 -7.35 3.01
CA PHE A 63 -5.63 -7.68 1.60
C PHE A 63 -4.16 -7.82 1.21
N LEU A 64 -3.85 -8.76 0.33
CA LEU A 64 -2.50 -8.97 -0.20
C LEU A 64 -2.49 -8.80 -1.72
N ILE A 65 -1.58 -7.97 -2.21
CA ILE A 65 -1.27 -7.85 -3.64
C ILE A 65 0.20 -8.26 -3.78
N GLU A 66 0.48 -9.32 -4.52
CA GLU A 66 1.85 -9.81 -4.68
C GLU A 66 2.13 -10.23 -6.12
N ASP A 67 3.34 -9.93 -6.62
CA ASP A 67 3.82 -10.40 -7.92
C ASP A 67 2.83 -10.16 -9.08
N CYS A 68 2.31 -8.93 -9.15
CA CYS A 68 1.40 -8.49 -10.20
C CYS A 68 2.15 -7.56 -11.18
N HIS A 69 1.99 -7.79 -12.47
CA HIS A 69 2.68 -7.05 -13.53
C HIS A 69 1.68 -6.44 -14.51
N ASN A 70 1.88 -5.18 -14.88
CA ASN A 70 1.04 -4.48 -15.86
C ASN A 70 -0.45 -4.44 -15.48
N CYS A 71 -0.76 -4.36 -14.19
CA CYS A 71 -2.14 -4.46 -13.68
C CYS A 71 -2.70 -3.11 -13.22
N ASP A 72 -3.99 -2.95 -13.45
CA ASP A 72 -4.84 -1.94 -12.82
C ASP A 72 -5.60 -2.61 -11.67
N ILE A 73 -5.26 -2.28 -10.43
CA ILE A 73 -5.79 -2.95 -9.22
C ILE A 73 -6.54 -1.94 -8.35
N PHE A 74 -7.83 -2.18 -8.14
CA PHE A 74 -8.74 -1.23 -7.49
C PHE A 74 -9.45 -1.89 -6.30
N LEU A 75 -8.95 -1.66 -5.08
CA LEU A 75 -9.59 -2.06 -3.84
C LEU A 75 -10.52 -0.92 -3.36
N LEU A 76 -11.75 -0.89 -3.88
CA LEU A 76 -12.74 0.19 -3.63
C LEU A 76 -13.56 -0.06 -2.35
N ASP A 77 -12.89 -0.54 -1.31
CA ASP A 77 -13.48 -0.83 -0.02
C ASP A 77 -12.51 -0.54 1.13
N HIS A 78 -13.04 -0.41 2.34
CA HIS A 78 -12.20 -0.25 3.52
C HIS A 78 -11.49 -1.56 3.87
N CYS A 79 -10.23 -1.44 4.27
CA CYS A 79 -9.34 -2.56 4.62
C CYS A 79 -8.74 -2.33 6.01
N THR A 80 -8.38 -3.38 6.76
CA THR A 80 -7.55 -3.17 7.96
C THR A 80 -6.10 -2.89 7.59
N SER A 81 -5.50 -3.75 6.76
CA SER A 81 -4.13 -3.60 6.29
C SER A 81 -3.99 -4.11 4.85
N VAL A 82 -3.12 -3.48 4.06
CA VAL A 82 -2.80 -3.92 2.71
C VAL A 82 -1.29 -4.08 2.54
N GLN A 83 -0.87 -5.26 2.10
CA GLN A 83 0.51 -5.53 1.71
C GLN A 83 0.60 -5.58 0.19
N ILE A 84 1.58 -4.87 -0.36
CA ILE A 84 1.82 -4.78 -1.80
C ILE A 84 3.28 -5.13 -2.05
N ASP A 85 3.53 -6.31 -2.60
CA ASP A 85 4.86 -6.88 -2.76
C ASP A 85 5.18 -7.18 -4.23
N ALA A 86 6.41 -6.91 -4.66
CA ALA A 86 6.95 -7.36 -5.95
C ALA A 86 6.10 -6.97 -7.18
N CYS A 87 5.38 -5.84 -7.12
CA CYS A 87 4.52 -5.39 -8.21
C CYS A 87 5.29 -4.49 -9.17
N VAL A 88 5.09 -4.69 -10.47
CA VAL A 88 5.83 -3.96 -11.51
C VAL A 88 4.89 -3.37 -12.56
N ASN A 89 5.07 -2.10 -12.87
CA ASN A 89 4.24 -1.39 -13.86
C ASN A 89 2.74 -1.45 -13.53
N CYS A 90 2.39 -1.33 -12.25
CA CYS A 90 1.01 -1.43 -11.77
C CYS A 90 0.46 -0.09 -11.32
N ARG A 91 -0.83 0.13 -11.55
CA ARG A 91 -1.58 1.21 -10.92
C ARG A 91 -2.51 0.61 -9.88
N ILE A 92 -2.34 1.02 -8.64
CA ILE A 92 -2.98 0.41 -7.48
C ILE A 92 -3.74 1.49 -6.74
N VAL A 93 -5.03 1.26 -6.52
CA VAL A 93 -5.91 2.12 -5.75
C VAL A 93 -6.37 1.33 -4.53
N VAL A 94 -6.13 1.89 -3.34
CA VAL A 94 -6.55 1.33 -2.07
C VAL A 94 -7.49 2.30 -1.40
N GLY A 95 -8.70 1.85 -1.09
CA GLY A 95 -9.66 2.57 -0.26
C GLY A 95 -9.11 2.83 1.15
N PRO A 96 -9.91 3.45 2.04
CA PRO A 96 -9.47 3.76 3.40
C PRO A 96 -8.95 2.53 4.15
N CYS A 97 -7.68 2.58 4.57
CA CYS A 97 -7.00 1.47 5.21
C CYS A 97 -6.68 1.79 6.68
N GLU A 98 -7.43 1.19 7.61
CA GLU A 98 -7.46 1.57 9.04
C GLU A 98 -6.08 1.56 9.71
N SER A 99 -5.22 0.60 9.38
CA SER A 99 -3.93 0.41 10.06
C SER A 99 -2.75 0.76 9.16
N SER A 100 -2.49 -0.02 8.10
CA SER A 100 -1.26 0.15 7.34
C SER A 100 -1.33 -0.31 5.89
N VAL A 101 -0.60 0.42 5.06
CA VAL A 101 -0.29 0.05 3.68
C VAL A 101 1.22 -0.08 3.63
N PHE A 102 1.71 -1.26 3.28
CA PHE A 102 3.14 -1.52 3.14
C PHE A 102 3.47 -1.92 1.70
N LEU A 103 4.21 -1.04 1.02
CA LEU A 103 4.74 -1.26 -0.32
C LEU A 103 6.17 -1.80 -0.23
N ARG A 104 6.45 -2.95 -0.88
CA ARG A 104 7.77 -3.59 -0.88
C ARG A 104 8.17 -4.07 -2.27
N ASP A 105 9.42 -3.83 -2.66
CA ASP A 105 9.99 -4.32 -3.92
C ASP A 105 9.13 -3.96 -5.15
N CYS A 106 8.54 -2.77 -5.15
CA CYS A 106 7.64 -2.33 -6.22
C CYS A 106 8.33 -1.35 -7.16
N LYS A 107 8.10 -1.51 -8.47
CA LYS A 107 8.81 -0.75 -9.51
C LYS A 107 7.88 -0.17 -10.56
N ARG A 108 8.09 1.10 -10.92
CA ARG A 108 7.27 1.80 -11.94
C ARG A 108 5.78 1.77 -11.62
N CYS A 109 5.44 1.92 -10.34
CA CYS A 109 4.05 1.81 -9.88
C CYS A 109 3.44 3.18 -9.60
N THR A 110 2.12 3.26 -9.72
CA THR A 110 1.35 4.40 -9.22
C THR A 110 0.42 3.89 -8.12
N LEU A 111 0.56 4.42 -6.90
CA LEU A 111 -0.28 4.06 -5.76
C LEU A 111 -1.15 5.24 -5.35
N VAL A 112 -2.46 5.02 -5.20
CA VAL A 112 -3.41 5.97 -4.63
C VAL A 112 -3.99 5.35 -3.36
N CYS A 113 -3.73 5.91 -2.19
CA CYS A 113 -4.25 5.33 -0.94
C CYS A 113 -4.52 6.36 0.17
N ALA A 114 -5.49 6.02 1.02
CA ALA A 114 -5.75 6.70 2.28
C ALA A 114 -5.49 5.72 3.44
N VAL A 115 -4.59 6.04 4.36
CA VAL A 115 -4.09 5.08 5.35
C VAL A 115 -3.71 5.74 6.66
N GLN A 116 -3.72 4.99 7.76
CA GLN A 116 -3.16 5.49 9.01
C GLN A 116 -1.64 5.56 8.96
N GLN A 117 -0.96 4.45 8.65
CA GLN A 117 0.50 4.37 8.52
C GLN A 117 0.91 3.92 7.12
N PHE A 118 1.66 4.76 6.42
CA PHE A 118 2.26 4.41 5.14
C PHE A 118 3.72 3.98 5.33
N ARG A 119 4.11 2.85 4.72
CA ARG A 119 5.50 2.42 4.65
C ARG A 119 5.85 1.98 3.23
N ALA A 120 7.03 2.37 2.76
CA ALA A 120 7.61 1.83 1.53
C ALA A 120 9.05 1.38 1.75
N ARG A 121 9.42 0.23 1.20
CA ARG A 121 10.79 -0.29 1.24
C ARG A 121 11.18 -0.90 -0.10
N ASP A 122 12.44 -0.75 -0.50
CA ASP A 122 12.98 -1.38 -1.70
C ASP A 122 12.23 -0.99 -2.99
N CYS A 123 11.67 0.22 -3.05
CA CYS A 123 10.84 0.69 -4.18
C CYS A 123 11.61 1.59 -5.15
N GLU A 124 11.23 1.57 -6.42
CA GLU A 124 11.89 2.34 -7.48
C GLU A 124 10.88 2.94 -8.47
N ASP A 125 10.99 4.25 -8.72
CA ASP A 125 10.10 4.99 -9.63
C ASP A 125 8.62 4.77 -9.29
N VAL A 126 8.24 5.16 -8.07
CA VAL A 126 6.87 5.04 -7.59
C VAL A 126 6.28 6.41 -7.35
N ASP A 127 5.12 6.64 -7.97
CA ASP A 127 4.28 7.80 -7.76
C ASP A 127 3.20 7.46 -6.72
N VAL A 128 3.15 8.20 -5.61
CA VAL A 128 2.22 7.94 -4.50
C VAL A 128 1.30 9.15 -4.28
N TYR A 129 0.00 8.92 -4.39
CA TYR A 129 -1.06 9.87 -4.04
C TYR A 129 -1.64 9.47 -2.69
N LEU A 130 -1.29 10.23 -1.65
CA LEU A 130 -1.39 9.78 -0.28
C LEU A 130 -2.29 10.68 0.56
N TYR A 131 -3.15 10.04 1.36
CA TYR A 131 -3.61 10.58 2.63
C TYR A 131 -2.98 9.72 3.72
N SER A 132 -2.30 10.34 4.67
CA SER A 132 -1.73 9.62 5.80
C SER A 132 -2.07 10.28 7.12
N ALA A 133 -2.58 9.51 8.08
CA ALA A 133 -2.87 10.03 9.41
C ALA A 133 -1.62 10.24 10.27
N THR A 134 -0.47 9.73 9.82
CA THR A 134 0.84 9.85 10.47
C THR A 134 1.91 10.14 9.42
N GLU A 135 3.13 10.49 9.86
CA GLU A 135 4.27 10.72 8.96
C GLU A 135 4.57 9.46 8.10
N PRO A 136 4.53 9.56 6.75
CA PRO A 136 4.87 8.47 5.86
C PRO A 136 6.35 8.09 5.95
N ILE A 137 6.66 6.80 5.89
CA ILE A 137 8.04 6.32 6.00
C ILE A 137 8.50 5.67 4.70
N ILE A 138 9.73 6.00 4.28
CA ILE A 138 10.44 5.32 3.19
C ILE A 138 11.81 4.80 3.66
N GLU A 139 12.24 3.67 3.08
CA GLU A 139 13.52 3.02 3.33
C GLU A 139 14.04 2.34 2.04
N THR A 140 15.34 2.41 1.78
CA THR A 140 16.03 1.79 0.63
C THR A 140 15.29 1.99 -0.70
N SER A 141 14.74 3.19 -0.94
CA SER A 141 13.87 3.47 -2.08
C SER A 141 14.36 4.68 -2.86
N SER A 142 14.17 4.67 -4.18
CA SER A 142 14.67 5.72 -5.08
C SER A 142 13.59 6.19 -6.06
N CYS A 143 13.70 7.44 -6.53
CA CYS A 143 12.72 8.05 -7.44
C CYS A 143 11.27 8.03 -6.92
N MET A 144 11.08 8.09 -5.60
CA MET A 144 9.77 8.19 -4.97
C MET A 144 9.18 9.59 -5.15
N LYS A 145 7.93 9.69 -5.61
CA LYS A 145 7.23 10.97 -5.77
C LYS A 145 5.92 10.97 -5.01
N PHE A 146 5.59 12.06 -4.33
CA PHE A 146 4.38 12.13 -3.48
C PHE A 146 3.48 13.30 -3.84
N ALA A 147 2.17 13.07 -3.85
CA ALA A 147 1.13 14.10 -3.94
C ALA A 147 0.00 13.81 -2.94
N CYS A 148 -0.82 14.82 -2.64
CA CYS A 148 -2.03 14.64 -1.84
C CYS A 148 -3.04 13.75 -2.57
N PHE A 149 -3.72 12.88 -1.82
CA PHE A 149 -4.80 12.01 -2.29
C PHE A 149 -5.95 12.78 -2.97
N PRO A 150 -6.23 12.52 -4.27
CA PRO A 150 -7.23 13.29 -5.02
C PRO A 150 -8.55 12.53 -5.26
N LEU A 151 -8.68 11.31 -4.76
CA LEU A 151 -9.74 10.39 -5.17
C LEU A 151 -11.08 10.74 -4.52
N THR A 152 -12.15 10.59 -5.29
CA THR A 152 -13.54 10.65 -4.81
C THR A 152 -14.39 9.61 -5.51
N TYR A 153 -15.21 8.89 -4.75
CA TYR A 153 -16.24 7.96 -5.26
C TYR A 153 -17.37 7.81 -4.23
N PHE A 154 -18.51 7.28 -4.67
CA PHE A 154 -19.77 7.29 -3.91
C PHE A 154 -19.64 6.78 -2.46
N SER A 155 -18.99 5.64 -2.25
CA SER A 155 -18.85 5.03 -0.93
C SER A 155 -17.67 5.55 -0.08
N LEU A 156 -16.83 6.43 -0.63
CA LEU A 156 -15.57 6.83 0.01
C LEU A 156 -15.78 7.52 1.36
N GLN A 157 -16.76 8.42 1.46
CA GLN A 157 -17.03 9.15 2.69
C GLN A 157 -17.42 8.20 3.84
N GLN A 158 -18.28 7.22 3.57
CA GLN A 158 -18.68 6.21 4.55
C GLN A 158 -17.48 5.34 4.96
N GLN A 159 -16.63 4.96 4.00
CA GLN A 159 -15.44 4.15 4.27
C GLN A 159 -14.38 4.92 5.09
N PHE A 160 -14.25 6.24 4.89
CA PHE A 160 -13.44 7.10 5.76
C PHE A 160 -13.94 7.09 7.21
N GLN A 161 -15.27 7.11 7.41
CA GLN A 161 -15.86 7.01 8.75
C GLN A 161 -15.61 5.64 9.38
N GLN A 162 -15.72 4.54 8.61
CA GLN A 162 -15.40 3.19 9.07
C GLN A 162 -13.93 3.05 9.51
N ALA A 163 -13.01 3.65 8.75
CA ALA A 163 -11.59 3.71 9.07
C ALA A 163 -11.24 4.79 10.13
N LYS A 164 -12.24 5.53 10.64
CA LYS A 164 -12.08 6.60 11.65
C LYS A 164 -11.13 7.73 11.21
N PHE A 165 -11.10 8.03 9.91
CA PHE A 165 -10.29 9.10 9.36
C PHE A 165 -11.03 10.43 9.36
N THR A 166 -10.29 11.50 9.63
CA THR A 166 -10.76 12.87 9.49
C THR A 166 -10.03 13.52 8.32
N PRO A 167 -10.72 14.18 7.38
CA PRO A 167 -10.09 14.86 6.25
C PRO A 167 -8.96 15.82 6.60
N TRP A 168 -8.99 16.35 7.83
CA TRP A 168 -8.09 17.36 8.35
C TRP A 168 -6.76 16.80 8.87
N ASN A 169 -6.68 15.49 9.15
CA ASN A 169 -5.48 14.87 9.70
C ASN A 169 -4.67 14.19 8.58
N ASN A 170 -3.99 15.00 7.76
CA ASN A 170 -3.27 14.52 6.59
C ASN A 170 -1.80 14.98 6.53
N HIS A 171 -0.89 14.04 6.78
CA HIS A 171 0.57 14.20 6.81
C HIS A 171 1.26 13.74 5.53
N TRP A 172 0.54 13.66 4.40
CA TRP A 172 1.05 13.08 3.14
C TRP A 172 2.41 13.63 2.66
N SER A 173 2.77 14.87 3.01
CA SER A 173 4.01 15.56 2.61
C SER A 173 5.12 15.54 3.66
N GLU A 174 4.88 14.93 4.83
CA GLU A 174 5.83 14.85 5.96
C GLU A 174 6.61 13.53 5.92
N ILE A 175 7.25 13.25 4.79
CA ILE A 175 7.91 11.95 4.55
C ILE A 175 9.21 11.88 5.35
N TYR A 176 9.32 10.85 6.19
CA TYR A 176 10.56 10.45 6.84
C TYR A 176 11.32 9.39 6.03
N ASN A 177 12.59 9.67 5.71
CA ASN A 177 13.44 8.76 4.95
C ASN A 177 14.55 8.18 5.84
N PHE A 178 14.49 6.87 6.11
CA PHE A 178 15.50 6.17 6.92
C PHE A 178 16.87 6.05 6.23
N THR A 179 16.91 6.15 4.90
CA THR A 179 18.11 5.90 4.08
C THR A 179 18.28 7.00 3.03
N PRO A 180 18.57 8.24 3.43
CA PRO A 180 18.64 9.39 2.52
C PRO A 180 19.70 9.23 1.41
N ASP A 181 20.74 8.43 1.65
CA ASP A 181 21.81 8.16 0.69
C ASP A 181 21.36 7.28 -0.49
N HIS A 182 20.26 6.53 -0.35
CA HIS A 182 19.71 5.67 -1.42
C HIS A 182 18.80 6.42 -2.39
N GLY A 183 18.40 7.64 -2.05
CA GLY A 183 17.49 8.44 -2.87
C GLY A 183 16.68 9.40 -2.02
N GLN A 184 16.43 10.59 -2.57
CA GLN A 184 15.50 11.55 -2.00
C GLN A 184 14.12 11.38 -2.65
N TRP A 185 13.07 11.67 -1.88
CA TRP A 185 11.72 11.79 -2.44
C TRP A 185 11.52 13.19 -3.04
N LYS A 186 10.54 13.32 -3.94
CA LYS A 186 10.17 14.61 -4.54
C LYS A 186 8.65 14.81 -4.48
N PRO A 187 8.15 16.05 -4.40
CA PRO A 187 6.74 16.30 -4.66
C PRO A 187 6.41 15.94 -6.11
N LEU A 188 5.27 15.30 -6.33
CA LEU A 188 4.74 15.00 -7.65
C LEU A 188 3.99 16.24 -8.15
N PRO A 189 4.37 16.81 -9.32
CA PRO A 189 3.69 17.98 -9.86
C PRO A 189 2.29 17.58 -10.32
N THR A 190 1.26 18.00 -9.60
CA THR A 190 -0.13 17.74 -9.97
C THR A 190 -0.66 18.88 -10.82
N GLN A 191 -1.04 18.58 -12.06
CA GLN A 191 -1.84 19.48 -12.88
C GLN A 191 -3.32 19.27 -12.56
N PRO A 192 -4.13 20.33 -12.35
CA PRO A 192 -5.55 20.20 -11.97
C PRO A 192 -6.41 19.37 -12.94
N SER A 193 -5.98 19.22 -14.20
CA SER A 193 -6.68 18.45 -15.24
C SER A 193 -6.24 16.99 -15.35
N GLU A 194 -5.16 16.60 -14.69
CA GLU A 194 -4.60 15.26 -14.79
C GLU A 194 -5.09 14.39 -13.64
N SER A 195 -5.89 13.38 -13.97
CA SER A 195 -6.29 12.38 -13.00
C SER A 195 -5.15 11.37 -12.82
N PRO A 196 -4.80 10.97 -11.58
CA PRO A 196 -3.92 9.81 -11.38
C PRO A 196 -4.53 8.51 -11.91
N LEU A 197 -5.85 8.52 -12.15
CA LEU A 197 -6.60 7.43 -12.75
C LEU A 197 -6.75 7.57 -14.27
N ALA A 198 -6.12 8.56 -14.91
CA ALA A 198 -6.02 8.57 -16.36
C ALA A 198 -5.20 7.35 -16.81
N ALA A 199 -5.70 6.59 -17.78
CA ALA A 199 -4.95 5.47 -18.33
C ALA A 199 -3.63 5.99 -18.91
N LYS A 200 -2.50 5.45 -18.45
CA LYS A 200 -1.22 5.59 -19.16
C LYS A 200 -1.31 4.67 -20.38
N MET A 201 -2.04 5.08 -21.42
CA MET A 201 -2.12 4.30 -22.67
C MET A 201 -0.70 4.20 -23.27
N PRO A 202 -0.21 3.00 -23.65
CA PRO A 202 0.85 2.95 -24.64
C PRO A 202 0.31 3.57 -25.93
N MET A 203 1.04 4.56 -26.48
CA MET A 203 0.77 5.02 -27.85
C MET A 203 1.04 3.85 -28.80
N GLU A 204 0.00 3.13 -29.18
CA GLU A 204 -0.06 2.52 -30.50
C GLU A 204 -1.13 3.26 -31.30
N GLU A 205 -0.68 3.87 -32.40
CA GLU A 205 -1.51 4.64 -33.32
C GLU A 205 -2.59 3.75 -33.97
N ASN A 206 -3.75 4.38 -34.20
CA ASN A 206 -4.85 3.97 -35.09
C ASN A 206 -5.83 2.89 -34.59
N VAL A 207 -6.84 3.30 -33.82
CA VAL A 207 -8.22 2.81 -34.04
C VAL A 207 -9.22 3.96 -33.82
N ALA A 208 -10.16 4.08 -34.74
CA ALA A 208 -11.12 5.17 -34.89
C ALA A 208 -12.03 5.40 -33.67
N PHE A 209 -12.28 6.67 -33.44
CA PHE A 209 -13.08 7.29 -32.39
C PHE A 209 -14.57 6.89 -32.46
N VAL A 210 -15.14 6.40 -31.35
CA VAL A 210 -16.59 6.48 -31.10
C VAL A 210 -16.78 7.14 -29.72
N PRO A 211 -17.40 8.33 -29.62
CA PRO A 211 -17.47 9.05 -28.37
C PRO A 211 -18.72 8.66 -27.59
N GLU A 212 -18.57 8.08 -26.40
CA GLU A 212 -19.58 8.20 -25.37
C GLU A 212 -18.99 8.95 -24.17
N ARG A 213 -19.16 10.28 -24.21
CA ARG A 213 -18.79 11.18 -23.13
C ARG A 213 -19.78 11.02 -21.99
N ARG A 214 -19.43 10.24 -20.97
CA ARG A 214 -19.91 10.48 -19.60
C ARG A 214 -18.74 10.95 -18.75
N MET A 215 -18.38 12.22 -18.94
CA MET A 215 -17.41 12.93 -18.10
C MET A 215 -17.92 12.95 -16.65
N LEU A 216 -17.23 12.23 -15.76
CA LEU A 216 -17.16 12.61 -14.35
C LEU A 216 -16.44 13.96 -14.29
N ARG A 217 -17.20 15.06 -14.24
CA ARG A 217 -16.66 16.39 -13.98
C ARG A 217 -16.12 16.42 -12.55
N GLN A 218 -14.81 16.30 -12.38
CA GLN A 218 -14.13 16.67 -11.13
C GLN A 218 -13.76 18.16 -11.20
N ARG A 219 -14.06 18.90 -10.12
CA ARG A 219 -13.78 20.33 -10.00
C ARG A 219 -12.28 20.54 -9.79
N SER A 220 -11.71 21.46 -10.56
CA SER A 220 -10.35 21.97 -10.43
C SER A 220 -10.12 22.61 -9.06
N TYR A 221 -9.09 22.17 -8.33
CA TYR A 221 -8.51 22.91 -7.22
C TYR A 221 -6.99 22.86 -7.33
N ALA A 222 -6.37 24.05 -7.35
CA ALA A 222 -4.92 24.24 -7.40
C ALA A 222 -4.34 24.47 -5.98
N SER A 223 -3.13 23.95 -5.77
CA SER A 223 -2.09 24.31 -4.79
C SER A 223 -2.33 24.21 -3.27
N ALA A 224 -3.43 23.64 -2.82
CA ALA A 224 -3.55 23.09 -1.47
C ALA A 224 -4.26 21.74 -1.58
N CYS A 225 -3.87 20.76 -0.75
CA CYS A 225 -4.58 19.48 -0.69
C CYS A 225 -6.08 19.79 -0.66
N PRO A 226 -6.86 19.43 -1.70
CA PRO A 226 -8.24 19.87 -1.82
C PRO A 226 -8.96 19.43 -0.56
N LYS A 227 -9.80 20.33 0.01
CA LYS A 227 -10.63 19.99 1.16
C LYS A 227 -11.38 18.71 0.79
N MET A 228 -10.96 17.60 1.40
CA MET A 228 -11.68 16.35 1.28
C MET A 228 -12.98 16.58 2.05
N LEU A 229 -14.10 16.47 1.33
CA LEU A 229 -15.49 16.81 1.72
C LEU A 229 -15.93 18.24 1.35
#